data_AF-A0AAW6HWB9-F1
#
_entry.id   AF-A0AAW6HWB9-F1
#
_cell.length_a   1.000
_cell.length_b   1.000
_cell.length_c   1.000
_cell.angle_alpha   90.00
_cell.angle_beta   90.00
_cell.angle_gamma   90.00
#
_symmetry.space_group_name_H-M   'P 1'
#
loop_
_entity.id
_entity.type
_entity.pdbx_description
1 polymer ?
#
loop_
_entity_poly.entity_id
_entity_poly.type
_entity_poly.pdbx_seq_one_letter_code
_entity_poly.pdbx_strand_id
1 'polypeptide(L)'
;MRHEPARHVIPSSAHRWLHCPASVPLTRTCKEDSSPFADEGTVAHTVAADALRTGSDASAYVGACHEVNGHRWEVTAEMAAYVQEYVDYVRAIAGVRLVEQPLRIASITGEQGAKGTADMVILAGDALTIVDLKYGRGVKVFAEGNEQLQLYALAALQEFAGVEAFQHVRLVIVQPRLGHADEWVRTLPEMEDFRRKVAQGAARCRAAIGHYNNVGELPSEYFGPAEKPCRFCKAKATCPALATHVLNTVADDFVDPTQPIVPQLSYAQLRTFDNTTLASLFGATELIESWCKSIRDRATAQLLSGQPVPGYKVVQGRQGPRRWADVTAAEAMLKQLRIKSKDMYDISLISPTTAEKLHQAGVIGDRQWPKLQPLIHRTPGRPLLSRRRINAPTHPSGRDGFRGLERHAHPPTPRHNTPASISGDIAMKLTLKNVRLAFPVLFEPKKVNGEGEAAFSACFLIDPADPQVKALNQAIDKMANDKWGVKAAAQLKQMRMGDKVALHDGDLKASYDGFAGHLYVSARNKSRPLVIDRDRTPLAAQDGRPYAGCYVNANIELWAQDNNYGKRINASLGGVQFLRDGEAFAGGGVASVEDFEDLSNVAELADVEGAMPWG
;
A
#
# COMPACT_ATOMS: atom_id res chain seq x y z
N MET A 1 -44.32 2.35 11.26
CA MET A 1 -43.55 2.27 10.00
C MET A 1 -43.10 0.84 9.81
N ARG A 2 -43.53 0.16 8.74
CA ARG A 2 -43.03 -1.20 8.44
C ARG A 2 -41.57 -1.04 8.03
N HIS A 3 -40.64 -1.49 8.86
CA HIS A 3 -39.24 -1.60 8.45
C HIS A 3 -39.20 -2.48 7.18
N GLU A 4 -38.85 -1.92 6.03
CA GLU A 4 -38.43 -2.73 4.90
C GLU A 4 -37.33 -3.68 5.42
N PRO A 5 -37.44 -5.00 5.20
CA PRO A 5 -36.37 -5.90 5.60
C PRO A 5 -35.10 -5.45 4.90
N ALA A 6 -34.01 -5.27 5.66
CA ALA A 6 -32.70 -4.95 5.12
C ALA A 6 -32.40 -5.92 3.96
N ARG A 7 -31.93 -5.42 2.82
CA ARG A 7 -31.60 -6.27 1.66
C ARG A 7 -30.23 -6.88 1.90
N HIS A 8 -30.18 -8.19 2.08
CA HIS A 8 -29.02 -8.91 2.58
C HIS A 8 -28.11 -9.40 1.44
N VAL A 9 -28.70 -9.75 0.30
CA VAL A 9 -28.03 -10.37 -0.85
C VAL A 9 -28.16 -9.45 -2.08
N ILE A 10 -27.23 -8.51 -2.23
CA ILE A 10 -27.21 -7.54 -3.36
C ILE A 10 -26.06 -7.79 -4.33
N PRO A 11 -26.17 -7.43 -5.63
CA PRO A 11 -25.15 -7.73 -6.65
C PRO A 11 -23.78 -7.15 -6.35
N SER A 12 -23.69 -5.90 -5.88
CA SER A 12 -22.42 -5.23 -5.57
C SER A 12 -21.60 -5.92 -4.46
N SER A 13 -22.24 -6.76 -3.65
CA SER A 13 -21.59 -7.55 -2.60
C SER A 13 -21.56 -9.06 -2.89
N ALA A 14 -21.90 -9.49 -4.12
CA ALA A 14 -21.96 -10.90 -4.52
C ALA A 14 -20.66 -11.67 -4.32
N HIS A 15 -19.53 -11.05 -4.67
CA HIS A 15 -18.20 -11.60 -4.42
C HIS A 15 -17.93 -11.88 -2.92
N ARG A 16 -18.70 -11.29 -2.01
CA ARG A 16 -18.57 -11.48 -0.57
C ARG A 16 -19.54 -12.53 -0.06
N TRP A 17 -20.84 -12.38 -0.29
CA TRP A 17 -21.83 -13.29 0.29
C TRP A 17 -21.88 -14.67 -0.41
N LEU A 18 -21.48 -14.78 -1.67
CA LEU A 18 -21.34 -16.10 -2.34
C LEU A 18 -20.23 -16.96 -1.72
N HIS A 19 -19.18 -16.32 -1.22
CA HIS A 19 -17.99 -16.99 -0.71
C HIS A 19 -17.98 -17.06 0.83
N CYS A 20 -18.59 -16.08 1.50
CA CYS A 20 -18.67 -15.98 2.95
C CYS A 20 -20.11 -15.60 3.39
N PRO A 21 -21.02 -16.59 3.49
CA PRO A 21 -22.38 -16.38 3.99
C PRO A 21 -22.46 -15.65 5.34
N ALA A 22 -21.50 -15.92 6.25
CA ALA A 22 -21.40 -15.25 7.55
C ALA A 22 -21.25 -13.72 7.47
N SER A 23 -20.73 -13.21 6.36
CA SER A 23 -20.58 -11.76 6.17
C SER A 23 -21.92 -11.01 6.17
N VAL A 24 -23.00 -11.68 5.78
CA VAL A 24 -24.32 -11.07 5.63
C VAL A 24 -24.91 -10.65 6.98
N PRO A 25 -25.13 -11.57 7.95
CA PRO A 25 -25.61 -11.17 9.28
C PRO A 25 -24.60 -10.28 10.03
N LEU A 26 -23.30 -10.52 9.90
CA LEU A 26 -22.27 -9.76 10.63
C LEU A 26 -22.12 -8.31 10.16
N THR A 27 -22.49 -7.98 8.92
CA THR A 27 -22.39 -6.60 8.40
C THR A 27 -23.67 -5.80 8.57
N ARG A 28 -24.76 -6.41 9.01
CA ARG A 28 -26.09 -5.79 9.13
C ARG A 28 -26.15 -4.67 10.17
N THR A 29 -25.36 -4.78 11.24
CA THR A 29 -25.29 -3.78 12.31
C THR A 29 -24.12 -2.81 12.15
N CYS A 30 -23.29 -3.00 11.12
CA CYS A 30 -22.22 -2.06 10.81
C CYS A 30 -22.81 -0.76 10.26
N LYS A 31 -22.23 0.38 10.64
CA LYS A 31 -22.59 1.67 10.05
C LYS A 31 -22.28 1.65 8.54
N GLU A 32 -23.12 2.34 7.77
CA GLU A 32 -22.82 2.66 6.37
C GLU A 32 -21.73 3.73 6.36
N ASP A 33 -20.48 3.30 6.24
CA ASP A 33 -19.37 4.22 6.05
C ASP A 33 -19.28 4.54 4.55
N SER A 34 -19.64 5.76 4.17
CA SER A 34 -19.24 6.30 2.87
C SER A 34 -17.82 6.85 2.97
N SER A 35 -17.10 6.83 1.86
CA SER A 35 -15.79 7.48 1.77
C SER A 35 -15.87 8.57 0.71
N PRO A 36 -15.03 9.61 0.78
CA PRO A 36 -14.92 10.61 -0.27
C PRO A 36 -14.79 9.99 -1.69
N PHE A 37 -14.09 8.86 -1.80
CA PHE A 37 -13.95 8.14 -3.07
C PHE A 37 -15.22 7.43 -3.54
N ALA A 38 -16.05 6.95 -2.61
CA ALA A 38 -17.33 6.33 -2.92
C ALA A 38 -18.33 7.41 -3.37
N ASP A 39 -18.36 8.55 -2.68
CA ASP A 39 -19.22 9.68 -3.01
C ASP A 39 -18.85 10.29 -4.37
N GLU A 40 -17.55 10.51 -4.61
CA GLU A 40 -17.02 10.94 -5.93
C GLU A 40 -17.44 9.95 -7.04
N GLY A 41 -17.40 8.65 -6.75
CA GLY A 41 -17.87 7.61 -7.66
C GLY A 41 -19.37 7.74 -7.96
N THR A 42 -20.22 7.91 -6.94
CA THR A 42 -21.67 8.09 -7.13
C THR A 42 -21.99 9.28 -8.03
N VAL A 43 -21.26 10.40 -7.89
CA VAL A 43 -21.40 11.55 -8.79
C VAL A 43 -21.01 11.18 -10.22
N ALA A 44 -19.87 10.49 -10.41
CA ALA A 44 -19.44 10.05 -11.74
C ALA A 44 -20.46 9.14 -12.44
N HIS A 45 -21.09 8.21 -11.72
CA HIS A 45 -22.19 7.38 -12.27
C HIS A 45 -23.41 8.23 -12.65
N THR A 46 -23.78 9.20 -11.81
CA THR A 46 -24.91 10.11 -12.08
C THR A 46 -24.67 10.91 -13.36
N VAL A 47 -23.49 11.53 -13.49
CA VAL A 47 -23.11 12.30 -14.70
C VAL A 47 -23.07 11.41 -15.94
N ALA A 48 -22.53 10.19 -15.83
CA ALA A 48 -22.51 9.23 -16.94
C ALA A 48 -23.93 8.89 -17.40
N ALA A 49 -24.83 8.61 -16.45
CA ALA A 49 -26.22 8.28 -16.74
C ALA A 49 -26.95 9.44 -17.41
N ASP A 50 -26.79 10.67 -16.92
CA ASP A 50 -27.45 11.84 -17.48
C ASP A 50 -26.94 12.19 -18.87
N ALA A 51 -25.62 12.12 -19.10
CA ALA A 51 -25.00 12.27 -20.42
C ALA A 51 -25.50 11.23 -21.44
N LEU A 52 -25.71 9.98 -21.01
CA LEU A 52 -26.22 8.91 -21.87
C LEU A 52 -27.72 9.06 -22.17
N ARG A 53 -28.54 9.51 -21.21
CA ARG A 53 -29.98 9.73 -21.42
C ARG A 53 -30.27 10.93 -22.31
N THR A 54 -29.53 12.02 -22.12
CA THR A 54 -29.73 13.29 -22.84
C THR A 54 -28.99 13.32 -24.18
N GLY A 55 -28.02 12.43 -24.38
CA GLY A 55 -27.14 12.46 -25.55
C GLY A 55 -26.09 13.58 -25.51
N SER A 56 -25.93 14.27 -24.37
CA SER A 56 -24.92 15.32 -24.19
C SER A 56 -23.56 14.76 -23.76
N ASP A 57 -22.49 15.49 -24.00
CA ASP A 57 -21.18 15.11 -23.45
C ASP A 57 -21.09 15.39 -21.96
N ALA A 58 -20.23 14.65 -21.26
CA ALA A 58 -19.95 14.81 -19.84
C ALA A 58 -19.38 16.20 -19.52
N SER A 59 -18.73 16.85 -20.50
CA SER A 59 -18.24 18.23 -20.40
C SER A 59 -19.35 19.25 -20.14
N ALA A 60 -20.60 18.98 -20.55
CA ALA A 60 -21.75 19.85 -20.30
C ALA A 60 -22.12 19.95 -18.80
N TYR A 61 -21.66 19.01 -17.98
CA TYR A 61 -21.94 18.95 -16.55
C TYR A 61 -20.83 19.56 -15.70
N VAL A 62 -19.74 20.08 -16.28
CA VAL A 62 -18.64 20.70 -15.52
C VAL A 62 -19.16 21.90 -14.73
N GLY A 63 -18.83 21.95 -13.44
CA GLY A 63 -19.32 22.96 -12.49
C GLY A 63 -20.69 22.64 -11.88
N ALA A 64 -21.38 21.59 -12.34
CA ALA A 64 -22.58 21.09 -11.68
C ALA A 64 -22.22 20.58 -10.29
N CYS A 65 -23.15 20.77 -9.33
CA CYS A 65 -22.95 20.36 -7.95
C CYS A 65 -24.00 19.33 -7.56
N HIS A 66 -23.54 18.18 -7.07
CA HIS A 66 -24.36 17.08 -6.60
C HIS A 66 -24.22 16.96 -5.09
N GLU A 67 -25.33 16.71 -4.40
CA GLU A 67 -25.31 16.44 -2.96
C GLU A 67 -25.32 14.93 -2.73
N VAL A 68 -24.26 14.42 -2.10
CA VAL A 68 -24.11 13.00 -1.76
C VAL A 68 -23.70 12.92 -0.30
N ASN A 69 -24.47 12.18 0.50
CA ASN A 69 -24.22 11.99 1.94
C ASN A 69 -24.06 13.30 2.73
N GLY A 70 -24.82 14.34 2.37
CA GLY A 70 -24.79 15.66 3.02
C GLY A 70 -23.58 16.52 2.65
N HIS A 71 -22.76 16.08 1.68
CA HIS A 71 -21.64 16.84 1.15
C HIS A 71 -21.91 17.26 -0.29
N ARG A 72 -21.50 18.49 -0.62
CA ARG A 72 -21.60 19.04 -1.97
C ARG A 72 -20.36 18.68 -2.77
N TRP A 73 -20.57 18.03 -3.91
CA TRP A 73 -19.54 17.55 -4.82
C TRP A 73 -19.67 18.26 -6.17
N GLU A 74 -18.62 18.94 -6.59
CA GLU A 74 -18.58 19.60 -7.88
C GLU A 74 -18.02 18.66 -8.96
N VAL A 75 -18.67 18.65 -10.13
CA VAL A 75 -18.17 17.94 -11.31
C VAL A 75 -17.00 18.73 -11.90
N THR A 76 -15.79 18.21 -11.72
CA THR A 76 -14.58 18.82 -12.25
C THR A 76 -14.36 18.47 -13.73
N ALA A 77 -13.56 19.26 -14.43
CA ALA A 77 -13.15 18.96 -15.80
C ALA A 77 -12.42 17.60 -15.91
N GLU A 78 -11.65 17.21 -14.88
CA GLU A 78 -11.00 15.90 -14.80
C GLU A 78 -12.04 14.77 -14.72
N MET A 79 -13.04 14.90 -13.85
CA MET A 79 -14.13 13.91 -13.74
C MET A 79 -14.89 13.79 -15.06
N ALA A 80 -15.27 14.92 -15.66
CA ALA A 80 -15.97 14.93 -16.93
C ALA A 80 -15.17 14.23 -18.04
N ALA A 81 -13.85 14.47 -18.13
CA ALA A 81 -13.00 13.78 -19.11
C ALA A 81 -13.00 12.25 -18.93
N TYR A 82 -12.86 11.78 -17.69
CA TYR A 82 -12.90 10.34 -17.41
C TYR A 82 -14.29 9.72 -17.63
N VAL A 83 -15.36 10.43 -17.27
CA VAL A 83 -16.72 9.98 -17.54
C VAL A 83 -16.99 9.93 -19.04
N GLN A 84 -16.45 10.88 -19.81
CA GLN A 84 -16.60 10.88 -21.27
C GLN A 84 -16.04 9.61 -21.91
N GLU A 85 -14.89 9.09 -21.45
CA GLU A 85 -14.34 7.82 -21.96
C GLU A 85 -15.34 6.66 -21.84
N TYR A 86 -16.09 6.59 -20.73
CA TYR A 86 -17.14 5.59 -20.55
C TYR A 86 -18.36 5.86 -21.44
N VAL A 87 -18.80 7.12 -21.52
CA VAL A 87 -19.92 7.53 -22.36
C VAL A 87 -19.65 7.19 -23.83
N ASP A 88 -18.46 7.48 -24.32
CA ASP A 88 -18.02 7.18 -25.69
C ASP A 88 -17.96 5.67 -25.93
N TYR A 89 -17.42 4.91 -24.97
CA TYR A 89 -17.40 3.45 -25.04
C TYR A 89 -18.81 2.87 -25.19
N VAL A 90 -19.77 3.33 -24.38
CA VAL A 90 -21.17 2.88 -24.45
C VAL A 90 -21.82 3.29 -25.77
N ARG A 91 -21.59 4.53 -26.24
CA ARG A 91 -22.15 5.05 -27.49
C ARG A 91 -21.65 4.29 -28.71
N ALA A 92 -20.43 3.78 -28.67
CA ALA A 92 -19.85 2.97 -29.74
C ALA A 92 -20.52 1.60 -29.92
N ILE A 93 -21.24 1.10 -28.91
CA ILE A 93 -21.95 -0.18 -28.98
C ILE A 93 -23.33 0.04 -29.61
N ALA A 94 -23.58 -0.63 -30.72
CA ALA A 94 -24.89 -0.67 -31.36
C ALA A 94 -25.89 -1.48 -30.53
N GLY A 95 -27.16 -1.06 -30.53
CA GLY A 95 -28.24 -1.75 -29.82
C GLY A 95 -29.14 -0.79 -29.02
N VAL A 96 -30.17 -1.36 -28.40
CA VAL A 96 -31.06 -0.64 -27.49
C VAL A 96 -30.37 -0.49 -26.15
N ARG A 97 -30.13 0.77 -25.72
CA ARG A 97 -29.43 1.11 -24.48
C ARG A 97 -30.42 1.42 -23.36
N LEU A 98 -30.26 0.77 -22.22
CA LEU A 98 -31.02 0.98 -20.99
C LEU A 98 -30.06 1.48 -19.91
N VAL A 99 -30.20 2.75 -19.54
CA VAL A 99 -29.30 3.47 -18.61
C VAL A 99 -29.82 3.35 -17.18
N GLU A 100 -28.97 2.98 -16.23
CA GLU A 100 -29.32 2.77 -14.80
C GLU A 100 -30.54 1.85 -14.65
N GLN A 101 -30.50 0.70 -15.33
CA GLN A 101 -31.62 -0.23 -15.39
C GLN A 101 -31.80 -0.92 -14.02
N PRO A 102 -32.95 -0.75 -13.35
CA PRO A 102 -33.25 -1.49 -12.12
C PRO A 102 -33.61 -2.93 -12.48
N LEU A 103 -32.87 -3.88 -11.93
CA LEU A 103 -32.99 -5.31 -12.22
C LEU A 103 -33.42 -6.08 -10.97
N ARG A 104 -34.50 -6.86 -11.09
CA ARG A 104 -35.01 -7.70 -9.99
C ARG A 104 -34.25 -9.01 -9.93
N ILE A 105 -33.72 -9.34 -8.75
CA ILE A 105 -32.97 -10.59 -8.50
C ILE A 105 -33.67 -11.51 -7.49
N ALA A 106 -34.86 -11.14 -7.02
CA ALA A 106 -35.61 -11.90 -6.02
C ALA A 106 -35.94 -13.33 -6.46
N SER A 107 -36.25 -13.54 -7.75
CA SER A 107 -36.49 -14.88 -8.34
C SER A 107 -35.24 -15.76 -8.36
N ILE A 108 -34.06 -15.15 -8.43
CA ILE A 108 -32.78 -15.85 -8.49
C ILE A 108 -32.26 -16.14 -7.08
N THR A 109 -32.31 -15.13 -6.20
CA THR A 109 -31.78 -15.22 -4.84
C THR A 109 -32.76 -15.86 -3.87
N GLY A 110 -34.07 -15.73 -4.09
CA GLY A 110 -35.12 -16.12 -3.15
C GLY A 110 -35.35 -15.11 -2.01
N GLU A 111 -34.72 -13.94 -2.04
CA GLU A 111 -34.96 -12.84 -1.09
C GLU A 111 -35.99 -11.86 -1.65
N GLN A 112 -37.10 -11.67 -0.95
CA GLN A 112 -38.15 -10.76 -1.39
C GLN A 112 -37.62 -9.32 -1.48
N GLY A 113 -37.93 -8.65 -2.58
CA GLY A 113 -37.49 -7.27 -2.81
C GLY A 113 -36.02 -7.10 -3.17
N ALA A 114 -35.25 -8.19 -3.33
CA ALA A 114 -33.87 -8.11 -3.77
C ALA A 114 -33.78 -7.57 -5.22
N LYS A 115 -33.06 -6.46 -5.37
CA LYS A 115 -32.83 -5.74 -6.63
C LYS A 115 -31.43 -5.16 -6.67
N GLY A 116 -30.94 -4.88 -7.87
CA GLY A 116 -29.76 -4.05 -8.09
C GLY A 116 -29.99 -3.13 -9.29
N THR A 117 -29.07 -2.20 -9.51
CA THR A 117 -29.11 -1.30 -10.66
C THR A 117 -27.87 -1.54 -11.50
N ALA A 118 -28.05 -1.88 -12.77
CA ALA A 118 -26.96 -1.97 -13.73
C ALA A 118 -26.77 -0.60 -14.39
N ASP A 119 -25.53 -0.11 -14.46
CA ASP A 119 -25.24 1.20 -15.06
C ASP A 119 -25.70 1.26 -16.52
N MET A 120 -25.49 0.18 -17.27
CA MET A 120 -25.91 0.03 -18.65
C MET A 120 -26.25 -1.42 -19.00
N VAL A 121 -27.41 -1.60 -19.65
CA VAL A 121 -27.80 -2.84 -20.34
C VAL A 121 -28.02 -2.51 -21.82
N ILE A 122 -27.38 -3.27 -22.71
CA ILE A 122 -27.53 -3.12 -24.16
C ILE A 122 -28.08 -4.41 -24.76
N LEU A 123 -29.18 -4.30 -25.49
CA LEU A 123 -29.80 -5.39 -26.23
C LEU A 123 -29.42 -5.24 -27.71
N ALA A 124 -28.72 -6.23 -28.26
CA ALA A 124 -28.21 -6.17 -29.63
C ALA A 124 -28.24 -7.55 -30.29
N GLY A 125 -29.36 -7.88 -30.94
CA GLY A 125 -29.49 -9.07 -31.77
C GLY A 125 -29.43 -10.36 -30.95
N ASP A 126 -28.31 -11.06 -30.99
CA ASP A 126 -28.09 -12.31 -30.24
C ASP A 126 -27.26 -12.11 -28.96
N ALA A 127 -26.89 -10.86 -28.63
CA ALA A 127 -26.06 -10.51 -27.49
C ALA A 127 -26.77 -9.57 -26.49
N LEU A 128 -26.74 -9.93 -25.21
CA LEU A 128 -27.08 -9.04 -24.10
C LEU A 128 -25.80 -8.54 -23.43
N THR A 129 -25.56 -7.23 -23.47
CA THR A 129 -24.33 -6.63 -22.92
C THR A 129 -24.62 -5.88 -21.62
N ILE A 130 -23.84 -6.15 -20.57
CA ILE A 130 -23.78 -5.34 -19.35
C ILE A 130 -22.50 -4.53 -19.37
N VAL A 131 -22.59 -3.21 -19.23
CA VAL A 131 -21.41 -2.32 -19.14
C VAL A 131 -21.41 -1.60 -17.80
N ASP A 132 -20.48 -1.95 -16.91
CA ASP A 132 -20.37 -1.41 -15.56
C ASP A 132 -19.20 -0.42 -15.49
N LEU A 133 -19.48 0.78 -14.99
CA LEU A 133 -18.51 1.83 -14.73
C LEU A 133 -17.86 1.59 -13.37
N LYS A 134 -16.53 1.53 -13.34
CA LYS A 134 -15.76 1.42 -12.09
C LYS A 134 -14.84 2.63 -11.94
N TYR A 135 -15.34 3.67 -11.27
CA TYR A 135 -14.63 4.95 -11.13
C TYR A 135 -13.51 4.98 -10.06
N GLY A 136 -13.32 3.91 -9.27
CA GLY A 136 -12.35 3.88 -8.16
C GLY A 136 -10.87 4.08 -8.56
N ARG A 137 -10.05 4.67 -7.67
CA ARG A 137 -8.65 5.06 -7.97
C ARG A 137 -7.60 3.92 -7.89
N GLY A 138 -7.91 2.77 -7.28
CA GLY A 138 -6.85 1.93 -6.69
C GLY A 138 -6.79 0.45 -7.08
N VAL A 139 -7.82 -0.14 -7.68
CA VAL A 139 -7.86 -1.59 -7.96
C VAL A 139 -8.39 -1.84 -9.36
N LYS A 140 -7.62 -2.58 -10.17
CA LYS A 140 -8.11 -3.08 -11.46
C LYS A 140 -9.14 -4.19 -11.22
N VAL A 141 -10.30 -4.07 -11.86
CA VAL A 141 -11.40 -5.04 -11.79
C VAL A 141 -11.55 -5.66 -13.17
N PHE A 142 -11.48 -6.99 -13.24
CA PHE A 142 -11.63 -7.76 -14.47
C PHE A 142 -13.09 -8.21 -14.64
N ALA A 143 -13.52 -8.32 -15.90
CA ALA A 143 -14.85 -8.82 -16.25
C ALA A 143 -14.96 -10.34 -16.04
N GLU A 144 -13.87 -11.06 -16.31
CA GLU A 144 -13.80 -12.50 -16.12
C GLU A 144 -14.05 -12.90 -14.65
N GLY A 145 -15.03 -13.79 -14.45
CA GLY A 145 -15.41 -14.27 -13.12
C GLY A 145 -16.07 -13.23 -12.22
N ASN A 146 -16.49 -12.07 -12.75
CA ASN A 146 -17.14 -11.02 -11.96
C ASN A 146 -18.58 -11.43 -11.58
N GLU A 147 -18.82 -11.68 -10.30
CA GLU A 147 -20.11 -12.17 -9.82
C GLU A 147 -21.22 -11.10 -9.84
N GLN A 148 -20.86 -9.81 -9.76
CA GLN A 148 -21.81 -8.70 -9.85
C GLN A 148 -22.39 -8.59 -11.26
N LEU A 149 -21.52 -8.53 -12.28
CA LEU A 149 -21.94 -8.41 -13.68
C LEU A 149 -22.75 -9.62 -14.14
N GLN A 150 -22.34 -10.83 -13.73
CA GLN A 150 -23.09 -12.04 -14.04
C GLN A 150 -24.51 -12.03 -13.41
N LEU A 151 -24.66 -11.51 -12.20
CA LEU A 151 -25.98 -11.35 -11.57
C LEU A 151 -26.86 -10.34 -12.31
N TYR A 152 -26.29 -9.23 -12.77
CA TYR A 152 -27.02 -8.29 -13.61
C TYR A 152 -27.42 -8.93 -14.93
N ALA A 153 -26.51 -9.67 -15.59
CA ALA A 153 -26.83 -10.38 -16.82
C ALA A 153 -27.94 -11.42 -16.62
N LEU A 154 -27.94 -12.19 -15.53
CA LEU A 154 -29.03 -13.12 -15.21
C LEU A 154 -30.38 -12.42 -15.02
N ALA A 155 -30.37 -11.31 -14.30
CA ALA A 155 -31.60 -10.55 -14.05
C ALA A 155 -32.12 -9.92 -15.35
N ALA A 156 -31.23 -9.36 -16.18
CA ALA A 156 -31.57 -8.79 -17.47
C ALA A 156 -32.05 -9.86 -18.46
N LEU A 157 -31.40 -11.03 -18.50
CA LEU A 157 -31.88 -12.17 -19.29
C LEU A 157 -33.30 -12.57 -18.89
N GLN A 158 -33.62 -12.61 -17.59
CA GLN A 158 -34.98 -12.94 -17.13
C GLN A 158 -36.00 -11.85 -17.51
N GLU A 159 -35.61 -10.58 -17.41
CA GLU A 159 -36.48 -9.44 -17.70
C GLU A 159 -36.74 -9.27 -19.20
N PHE A 160 -35.75 -9.58 -20.05
CA PHE A 160 -35.79 -9.34 -21.49
C PHE A 160 -35.81 -10.62 -22.34
N ALA A 161 -35.97 -11.81 -21.75
CA ALA A 161 -35.97 -13.10 -22.46
C ALA A 161 -36.94 -13.17 -23.66
N GLY A 162 -38.03 -12.39 -23.62
CA GLY A 162 -39.06 -12.35 -24.66
C GLY A 162 -38.86 -11.27 -25.72
N VAL A 163 -37.83 -10.43 -25.61
CA VAL A 163 -37.56 -9.32 -26.54
C VAL A 163 -36.69 -9.77 -27.71
N GLU A 164 -35.59 -10.47 -27.42
CA GLU A 164 -34.67 -11.01 -28.43
C GLU A 164 -34.20 -12.43 -28.04
N ALA A 165 -33.78 -13.21 -29.05
CA ALA A 165 -33.29 -14.58 -28.87
C ALA A 165 -31.78 -14.59 -28.57
N PHE A 166 -31.40 -14.08 -27.39
CA PHE A 166 -30.00 -14.02 -26.98
C PHE A 166 -29.34 -15.40 -26.96
N GLN A 167 -28.11 -15.50 -27.46
CA GLN A 167 -27.28 -16.72 -27.44
C GLN A 167 -26.15 -16.60 -26.42
N HIS A 168 -25.71 -15.37 -26.13
CA HIS A 168 -24.62 -15.09 -25.23
C HIS A 168 -24.82 -13.75 -24.50
N VAL A 169 -24.12 -13.59 -23.39
CA VAL A 169 -24.02 -12.33 -22.66
C VAL A 169 -22.58 -11.81 -22.72
N ARG A 170 -22.45 -10.50 -22.83
CA ARG A 170 -21.16 -9.79 -22.86
C ARG A 170 -21.06 -8.92 -21.62
N LEU A 171 -20.07 -9.20 -20.78
CA LEU A 171 -19.85 -8.52 -19.51
C LEU A 171 -18.67 -7.59 -19.68
N VAL A 172 -18.86 -6.30 -19.45
CA VAL A 172 -17.84 -5.28 -19.67
C VAL A 172 -17.63 -4.45 -18.42
N ILE A 173 -16.36 -4.25 -18.06
CA ILE A 173 -15.95 -3.30 -17.05
C ILE A 173 -15.15 -2.19 -17.71
N VAL A 174 -15.48 -0.94 -17.37
CA VAL A 174 -14.74 0.23 -17.82
C VAL A 174 -14.21 1.00 -16.61
N GLN A 175 -12.90 1.23 -16.57
CA GLN A 175 -12.17 1.95 -15.53
C GLN A 175 -11.34 3.08 -16.15
N PRO A 176 -11.98 4.22 -16.51
CA PRO A 176 -11.32 5.31 -17.26
C PRO A 176 -10.06 5.82 -16.56
N ARG A 177 -10.13 5.97 -15.24
CA ARG A 177 -9.03 6.48 -14.41
C ARG A 177 -7.80 5.58 -14.34
N LEU A 178 -7.93 4.32 -14.74
CA LEU A 178 -6.82 3.37 -14.85
C LEU A 178 -6.48 3.06 -16.32
N GLY A 179 -7.12 3.73 -17.28
CA GLY A 179 -7.02 3.42 -18.72
C GLY A 179 -7.30 1.95 -19.01
N HIS A 180 -8.30 1.37 -18.34
CA HIS A 180 -8.55 -0.07 -18.37
C HIS A 180 -10.00 -0.37 -18.74
N ALA A 181 -10.19 -1.18 -19.78
CA ALA A 181 -11.46 -1.80 -20.10
C ALA A 181 -11.22 -3.30 -20.30
N ASP A 182 -12.12 -4.13 -19.79
CA ASP A 182 -12.01 -5.59 -19.84
C ASP A 182 -13.38 -6.18 -20.15
N GLU A 183 -13.39 -7.27 -20.91
CA GLU A 183 -14.60 -7.88 -21.45
C GLU A 183 -14.56 -9.40 -21.24
N TRP A 184 -15.72 -9.98 -20.96
CA TRP A 184 -15.91 -11.42 -20.89
C TRP A 184 -17.25 -11.84 -21.49
N VAL A 185 -17.20 -12.81 -22.42
CA VAL A 185 -18.40 -13.36 -23.07
C VAL A 185 -18.75 -14.71 -22.46
N ARG A 186 -20.05 -14.94 -22.24
CA ARG A 186 -20.59 -16.14 -21.60
C ARG A 186 -21.81 -16.66 -22.34
N THR A 187 -21.91 -17.97 -22.49
CA THR A 187 -23.07 -18.62 -23.11
C THR A 187 -24.22 -18.76 -22.12
N LEU A 188 -25.46 -18.90 -22.60
CA LEU A 188 -26.62 -19.09 -21.73
C LEU A 188 -26.53 -20.32 -20.80
N PRO A 189 -26.04 -21.50 -21.26
CA PRO A 189 -25.86 -22.65 -20.37
C PRO A 189 -24.90 -22.36 -19.21
N GLU A 190 -23.79 -21.68 -19.48
CA GLU A 190 -22.84 -21.29 -18.42
C GLU A 190 -23.43 -20.27 -17.43
N MET A 191 -24.30 -19.38 -17.92
CA MET A 191 -25.04 -18.45 -17.06
C MET A 191 -26.05 -19.20 -16.19
N GLU A 192 -26.71 -20.22 -16.73
CA GLU A 192 -27.63 -21.07 -15.99
C GLU A 192 -26.92 -21.88 -14.89
N ASP A 193 -25.71 -22.37 -15.14
CA ASP A 193 -24.85 -22.96 -14.11
C ASP A 193 -24.54 -21.97 -12.98
N PHE A 194 -24.22 -20.73 -13.34
CA PHE A 194 -24.00 -19.66 -12.37
C PHE A 194 -25.27 -19.31 -11.59
N ARG A 195 -26.46 -19.33 -12.23
CA ARG A 195 -27.76 -19.12 -11.57
C ARG A 195 -27.97 -20.14 -10.45
N ARG A 196 -27.66 -21.42 -10.69
CA ARG A 196 -27.76 -22.48 -9.67
C ARG A 196 -26.81 -22.23 -8.50
N LYS A 197 -25.57 -21.83 -8.79
CA LYS A 197 -24.58 -21.46 -7.75
C LYS A 197 -25.07 -20.28 -6.91
N VAL A 198 -25.66 -19.27 -7.53
CA VAL A 198 -26.23 -18.11 -6.85
C VAL A 198 -27.38 -18.52 -5.93
N ALA A 199 -28.33 -19.32 -6.42
CA ALA A 199 -29.48 -19.75 -5.63
C ALA A 199 -29.04 -20.55 -4.38
N GLN A 200 -28.05 -21.43 -4.53
CA GLN A 200 -27.43 -22.16 -3.42
C GLN A 200 -26.72 -21.22 -2.43
N GLY A 201 -25.92 -20.28 -2.92
CA GLY A 201 -25.23 -19.30 -2.09
C GLY A 201 -26.21 -18.42 -1.28
N ALA A 202 -27.28 -17.95 -1.91
CA ALA A 202 -28.32 -17.17 -1.26
C ALA A 202 -29.08 -17.98 -0.20
N ALA A 203 -29.34 -19.28 -0.45
CA ALA A 203 -29.92 -20.18 0.54
C ALA A 203 -29.01 -20.35 1.76
N ARG A 204 -27.69 -20.52 1.56
CA ARG A 204 -26.71 -20.55 2.66
C ARG A 204 -26.68 -19.25 3.46
N CYS A 205 -26.83 -18.09 2.80
CA CYS A 205 -26.94 -16.80 3.50
C CYS A 205 -28.17 -16.73 4.39
N ARG A 206 -29.34 -17.19 3.90
CA ARG A 206 -30.57 -17.27 4.72
C ARG A 206 -30.40 -18.19 5.92
N ALA A 207 -29.76 -19.35 5.74
CA ALA A 207 -29.46 -20.27 6.83
C ALA A 207 -28.55 -19.62 7.87
N ALA A 208 -27.49 -18.92 7.44
CA ALA A 208 -26.58 -18.18 8.31
C ALA A 208 -27.31 -17.09 9.13
N ILE A 209 -28.20 -16.32 8.48
CA ILE A 209 -29.02 -15.30 9.16
C ILE A 209 -29.90 -15.96 10.22
N GLY A 210 -30.61 -17.03 9.86
CA GLY A 210 -31.49 -17.75 10.79
C GLY A 210 -30.72 -18.29 11.99
N HIS A 211 -29.54 -18.88 11.77
CA HIS A 211 -28.68 -19.38 12.83
C HIS A 211 -28.20 -18.26 13.75
N TYR A 212 -27.66 -17.17 13.18
CA TYR A 212 -27.15 -16.03 13.95
C TYR A 212 -28.24 -15.36 14.79
N ASN A 213 -29.45 -15.20 14.25
CA ASN A 213 -30.57 -14.61 14.99
C ASN A 213 -31.00 -15.48 16.18
N ASN A 214 -30.81 -16.80 16.11
CA ASN A 214 -31.20 -17.73 17.16
C ASN A 214 -30.11 -17.93 18.23
N VAL A 215 -28.86 -18.04 17.80
CA VAL A 215 -27.72 -18.45 18.65
C VAL A 215 -26.81 -17.29 19.02
N GLY A 216 -26.78 -16.21 18.23
CA GLY A 216 -25.86 -15.08 18.39
C GLY A 216 -24.42 -15.36 17.91
N GLU A 217 -24.13 -16.60 17.50
CA GLU A 217 -22.84 -17.04 16.96
C GLU A 217 -23.03 -17.73 15.60
N LEU A 218 -21.95 -17.98 14.86
CA LEU A 218 -21.99 -18.62 13.55
C LEU A 218 -21.00 -19.81 13.50
N PRO A 219 -21.44 -20.98 13.00
CA PRO A 219 -20.55 -22.10 12.71
C PRO A 219 -19.50 -21.76 11.66
N SER A 220 -18.33 -22.41 11.74
CA SER A 220 -17.18 -22.18 10.85
C SER A 220 -17.50 -22.40 9.36
N GLU A 221 -18.44 -23.28 9.04
CA GLU A 221 -18.92 -23.60 7.68
C GLU A 221 -19.56 -22.42 6.92
N TYR A 222 -19.99 -21.38 7.64
CA TYR A 222 -20.52 -20.15 7.04
C TYR A 222 -19.44 -19.13 6.73
N PHE A 223 -18.22 -19.31 7.24
CA PHE A 223 -17.11 -18.40 7.01
C PHE A 223 -16.28 -18.87 5.80
N GLY A 224 -15.94 -17.90 4.94
CA GLY A 224 -15.00 -18.09 3.84
C GLY A 224 -13.98 -16.96 3.82
N PRO A 225 -13.04 -16.91 4.80
CA PRO A 225 -12.05 -15.85 4.86
C PRO A 225 -11.07 -15.99 3.69
N ALA A 226 -10.97 -14.94 2.88
CA ALA A 226 -10.03 -14.84 1.77
C ALA A 226 -9.85 -13.37 1.38
N GLU A 227 -8.78 -13.05 0.64
CA GLU A 227 -8.44 -11.68 0.24
C GLU A 227 -9.63 -10.93 -0.38
N LYS A 228 -10.21 -11.46 -1.47
CA LYS A 228 -11.30 -10.83 -2.22
C LYS A 228 -12.57 -10.57 -1.38
N PRO A 229 -13.19 -11.56 -0.69
CA PRO A 229 -14.38 -11.31 0.12
C PRO A 229 -14.11 -10.47 1.37
N CYS A 230 -12.90 -10.52 1.95
CA CYS A 230 -12.59 -9.81 3.19
C CYS A 230 -12.13 -8.35 2.97
N ARG A 231 -11.51 -8.02 1.83
CA ARG A 231 -10.96 -6.68 1.53
C ARG A 231 -11.96 -5.54 1.81
N PHE A 232 -13.20 -5.72 1.36
CA PHE A 232 -14.31 -4.78 1.49
C PHE A 232 -15.40 -5.25 2.47
N CYS A 233 -15.10 -6.21 3.34
CA CYS A 233 -16.05 -6.65 4.38
C CYS A 233 -16.08 -5.63 5.52
N LYS A 234 -17.26 -5.10 5.87
CA LYS A 234 -17.42 -4.13 6.97
C LYS A 234 -17.12 -4.75 8.34
N ALA A 235 -17.41 -6.04 8.50
CA ALA A 235 -17.15 -6.79 9.73
C ALA A 235 -15.68 -7.23 9.88
N LYS A 236 -14.78 -6.90 8.95
CA LYS A 236 -13.40 -7.41 8.93
C LYS A 236 -12.60 -7.12 10.20
N ALA A 237 -12.88 -6.01 10.89
CA ALA A 237 -12.18 -5.63 12.11
C ALA A 237 -12.47 -6.57 13.29
N THR A 238 -13.66 -7.18 13.34
CA THR A 238 -14.12 -8.03 14.46
C THR A 238 -14.43 -9.46 14.02
N CYS A 239 -14.11 -9.83 12.79
CA CYS A 239 -14.43 -11.15 12.25
C CYS A 239 -13.48 -12.20 12.83
N PRO A 240 -13.97 -13.18 13.62
CA PRO A 240 -13.12 -14.19 14.24
C PRO A 240 -12.43 -15.06 13.17
N ALA A 241 -13.15 -15.46 12.12
CA ALA A 241 -12.57 -16.28 11.05
C ALA A 241 -11.51 -15.53 10.23
N LEU A 242 -11.63 -14.21 10.04
CA LEU A 242 -10.57 -13.43 9.39
C LEU A 242 -9.37 -13.28 10.32
N ALA A 243 -9.59 -13.05 11.62
CA ALA A 243 -8.52 -13.02 12.61
C ALA A 243 -7.77 -14.36 12.60
N THR A 244 -8.48 -15.50 12.67
CA THR A 244 -7.88 -16.83 12.55
C THR A 244 -7.20 -17.06 11.21
N HIS A 245 -7.75 -16.58 10.09
CA HIS A 245 -7.13 -16.74 8.77
C HIS A 245 -5.86 -15.92 8.62
N VAL A 246 -5.87 -14.66 9.08
CA VAL A 246 -4.67 -13.82 9.12
C VAL A 246 -3.65 -14.40 10.08
N LEU A 247 -4.08 -14.83 11.27
CA LEU A 247 -3.23 -15.55 12.21
C LEU A 247 -2.65 -16.75 11.52
N ASN A 248 -3.41 -17.75 11.05
CA ASN A 248 -2.92 -18.95 10.34
C ASN A 248 -2.06 -18.64 9.10
N THR A 249 -2.32 -17.56 8.35
CA THR A 249 -1.47 -17.18 7.21
C THR A 249 -0.12 -16.61 7.68
N VAL A 250 -0.11 -15.98 8.85
CA VAL A 250 1.11 -15.57 9.59
C VAL A 250 1.64 -16.73 10.46
N ALA A 251 0.81 -17.75 10.73
CA ALA A 251 0.91 -18.74 11.79
C ALA A 251 0.87 -20.20 11.30
N ASP A 252 1.11 -20.46 10.02
CA ASP A 252 1.83 -21.68 9.60
C ASP A 252 3.23 -21.78 10.30
N ASP A 253 3.58 -20.76 11.08
CA ASP A 253 4.67 -20.68 12.05
C ASP A 253 4.24 -20.50 13.53
N PHE A 254 2.95 -20.40 13.91
CA PHE A 254 2.53 -20.05 15.28
C PHE A 254 1.29 -20.80 15.81
N VAL A 255 1.56 -21.86 16.55
CA VAL A 255 0.82 -22.25 17.76
C VAL A 255 -0.46 -23.08 17.60
N ASP A 256 -0.36 -24.33 18.07
CA ASP A 256 -1.48 -25.08 18.63
C ASP A 256 -1.93 -24.39 19.93
N PRO A 257 -3.15 -23.82 19.99
CA PRO A 257 -3.64 -23.05 21.13
C PRO A 257 -3.80 -23.87 22.42
N THR A 258 -3.59 -25.20 22.37
CA THR A 258 -3.64 -26.08 23.53
C THR A 258 -2.28 -26.31 24.19
N GLN A 259 -1.17 -25.75 23.65
CA GLN A 259 0.18 -26.02 24.16
C GLN A 259 1.02 -24.76 24.46
N PRO A 260 2.01 -24.84 25.40
CA PRO A 260 2.87 -23.72 25.78
C PRO A 260 3.74 -23.21 24.62
N ILE A 261 3.93 -21.89 24.56
CA ILE A 261 4.59 -21.15 23.45
C ILE A 261 6.09 -21.44 23.32
N VAL A 262 6.80 -21.63 24.43
CA VAL A 262 8.28 -21.65 24.46
C VAL A 262 8.91 -22.83 23.71
N PRO A 263 8.40 -24.08 23.78
CA PRO A 263 9.00 -25.21 23.07
C PRO A 263 8.73 -25.22 21.55
N GLN A 264 7.73 -24.47 21.06
CA GLN A 264 7.33 -24.50 19.65
C GLN A 264 8.19 -23.59 18.76
N LEU A 265 8.85 -22.60 19.36
CA LEU A 265 9.74 -21.67 18.66
C LEU A 265 11.12 -22.26 18.33
N SER A 266 11.47 -23.43 18.85
CA SER A 266 12.78 -24.05 18.61
C SER A 266 12.94 -24.62 17.19
N TYR A 267 11.84 -24.93 16.49
CA TYR A 267 11.86 -25.49 15.13
C TYR A 267 11.71 -24.44 14.02
N ALA A 268 11.43 -23.18 14.33
CA ALA A 268 11.35 -22.09 13.35
C ALA A 268 12.72 -21.74 12.71
N GLN A 269 13.82 -22.22 13.27
CA GLN A 269 15.19 -21.90 12.86
C GLN A 269 15.67 -22.64 11.59
N LEU A 270 14.86 -23.51 10.98
CA LEU A 270 15.22 -24.32 9.80
C LEU A 270 14.36 -24.06 8.55
N ARG A 271 13.67 -22.91 8.44
CA ARG A 271 12.78 -22.65 7.31
C ARG A 271 13.52 -22.02 6.11
N THR A 272 13.30 -22.57 4.93
CA THR A 272 13.70 -21.97 3.65
C THR A 272 12.54 -21.17 3.08
N PHE A 273 12.72 -19.86 2.88
CA PHE A 273 11.77 -18.99 2.17
C PHE A 273 11.85 -19.26 0.67
N ASP A 274 11.25 -20.35 0.22
CA ASP A 274 11.14 -20.62 -1.20
C ASP A 274 10.17 -19.65 -1.89
N ASN A 275 10.27 -19.54 -3.21
CA ASN A 275 9.46 -18.59 -3.98
C ASN A 275 7.95 -18.90 -3.92
N THR A 276 7.57 -20.13 -3.60
CA THR A 276 6.18 -20.56 -3.45
C THR A 276 5.57 -19.99 -2.16
N THR A 277 6.31 -20.10 -1.05
CA THR A 277 5.93 -19.55 0.25
C THR A 277 5.93 -18.02 0.20
N LEU A 278 6.94 -17.42 -0.44
CA LEU A 278 7.00 -15.97 -0.65
C LEU A 278 5.83 -15.44 -1.49
N ALA A 279 5.40 -16.14 -2.54
CA ALA A 279 4.24 -15.74 -3.34
C ALA A 279 2.93 -15.77 -2.53
N SER A 280 2.77 -16.77 -1.66
CA SER A 280 1.60 -16.91 -0.80
C SER A 280 1.54 -15.81 0.27
N LEU A 281 2.65 -15.59 0.98
CA LEU A 281 2.78 -14.51 1.97
C LEU A 281 2.62 -13.12 1.33
N PHE A 282 3.24 -12.90 0.16
CA PHE A 282 3.11 -11.65 -0.58
C PHE A 282 1.65 -11.37 -0.98
N GLY A 283 0.90 -12.38 -1.44
CA GLY A 283 -0.53 -12.24 -1.73
C GLY A 283 -1.38 -11.83 -0.51
N ALA A 284 -0.97 -12.22 0.69
CA ALA A 284 -1.67 -11.88 1.92
C ALA A 284 -1.34 -10.48 2.46
N THR A 285 -0.23 -9.86 2.04
CA THR A 285 0.23 -8.58 2.59
C THR A 285 -0.80 -7.46 2.49
N GLU A 286 -1.45 -7.28 1.33
CA GLU A 286 -2.48 -6.26 1.16
C GLU A 286 -3.68 -6.47 2.11
N LEU A 287 -4.08 -7.73 2.33
CA LEU A 287 -5.16 -8.06 3.25
C LEU A 287 -4.77 -7.74 4.70
N ILE A 288 -3.55 -8.11 5.10
CA ILE A 288 -3.02 -7.87 6.45
C ILE A 288 -2.91 -6.37 6.73
N GLU A 289 -2.34 -5.59 5.80
CA GLU A 289 -2.24 -4.14 5.93
C GLU A 289 -3.63 -3.48 6.05
N SER A 290 -4.58 -3.92 5.21
CA SER A 290 -5.97 -3.47 5.25
C SER A 290 -6.66 -3.82 6.57
N TRP A 291 -6.42 -5.01 7.11
CA TRP A 291 -6.96 -5.45 8.40
C TRP A 291 -6.37 -4.62 9.55
N CYS A 292 -5.05 -4.45 9.60
CA CYS A 292 -4.37 -3.58 10.57
C CYS A 292 -4.89 -2.15 10.54
N LYS A 293 -5.13 -1.59 9.34
CA LYS A 293 -5.76 -0.28 9.19
C LYS A 293 -7.18 -0.26 9.76
N SER A 294 -7.97 -1.29 9.50
CA SER A 294 -9.36 -1.38 9.97
C SER A 294 -9.46 -1.47 11.49
N ILE A 295 -8.52 -2.17 12.15
CA ILE A 295 -8.40 -2.19 13.61
C ILE A 295 -8.10 -0.79 14.15
N ARG A 296 -7.13 -0.09 13.55
CA ARG A 296 -6.77 1.29 13.93
C ARG A 296 -7.95 2.25 13.78
N ASP A 297 -8.65 2.20 12.64
CA ASP A 297 -9.78 3.07 12.36
C ASP A 297 -10.94 2.79 13.37
N ARG A 298 -11.22 1.52 13.68
CA ARG A 298 -12.22 1.14 14.70
C ARG A 298 -11.83 1.58 16.11
N ALA A 299 -10.59 1.35 16.53
CA ALA A 299 -10.10 1.76 17.84
C ALA A 299 -10.21 3.29 18.01
N THR A 300 -9.86 4.03 16.96
CA THR A 300 -10.02 5.50 16.92
C THR A 300 -11.48 5.91 17.03
N ALA A 301 -12.39 5.26 16.28
CA ALA A 301 -13.82 5.56 16.33
C ALA A 301 -14.44 5.29 17.72
N GLN A 302 -14.05 4.20 18.38
CA GLN A 302 -14.48 3.89 19.76
C GLN A 302 -14.04 4.98 20.73
N LEU A 303 -12.76 5.35 20.71
CA LEU A 303 -12.22 6.40 21.56
C LEU A 303 -12.87 7.78 21.29
N LEU A 304 -13.13 8.13 20.02
CA LEU A 304 -13.84 9.36 19.65
C LEU A 304 -15.32 9.35 20.12
N SER A 305 -15.93 8.18 20.24
CA SER A 305 -17.30 8.03 20.76
C SER A 305 -17.38 7.95 22.30
N GLY A 306 -16.26 8.19 23.00
CA GLY A 306 -16.18 8.14 24.47
C GLY A 306 -16.09 6.74 25.05
N GLN A 307 -15.96 5.70 24.22
CA GLN A 307 -15.77 4.31 24.67
C GLN A 307 -14.28 4.03 24.91
N PRO A 308 -13.89 3.51 26.09
CA PRO A 308 -12.50 3.27 26.41
C PRO A 308 -11.92 2.11 25.58
N VAL A 309 -10.70 2.29 25.05
CA VAL A 309 -9.87 1.22 24.48
C VAL A 309 -8.63 1.06 25.38
N PRO A 310 -8.52 -0.02 26.17
CA PRO A 310 -7.46 -0.18 27.16
C PRO A 310 -6.06 0.01 26.56
N GLY A 311 -5.25 0.89 27.17
CA GLY A 311 -3.88 1.18 26.75
C GLY A 311 -3.73 2.22 25.62
N TYR A 312 -4.83 2.76 25.09
CA TYR A 312 -4.79 3.74 23.98
C TYR A 312 -5.66 4.96 24.30
N LYS A 313 -5.18 6.16 23.92
CA LYS A 313 -5.95 7.43 24.00
C LYS A 313 -5.90 8.16 22.66
N VAL A 314 -6.95 8.91 22.34
CA VAL A 314 -6.90 9.86 21.22
C VAL A 314 -6.20 11.13 21.70
N VAL A 315 -5.12 11.49 21.02
CA VAL A 315 -4.38 12.74 21.20
C VAL A 315 -4.49 13.55 19.91
N GLN A 316 -4.61 14.86 20.03
CA GLN A 316 -4.68 15.74 18.87
C GLN A 316 -3.39 15.59 18.05
N GLY A 317 -3.53 15.21 16.77
CA GLY A 317 -2.40 15.11 15.87
C GLY A 317 -1.69 16.47 15.74
N ARG A 318 -0.39 16.45 15.41
CA ARG A 318 0.36 17.68 15.09
C ARG A 318 -0.40 18.45 14.02
N GLN A 319 -0.53 19.76 14.18
CA GLN A 319 -1.16 20.59 13.15
C GLN A 319 -0.45 20.41 11.81
N GLY A 320 -1.24 20.31 10.74
CA GLY A 320 -0.70 20.18 9.39
C GLY A 320 0.20 21.36 9.01
N PRO A 321 1.03 21.21 7.96
CA PRO A 321 1.88 22.30 7.49
C PRO A 321 1.02 23.53 7.17
N ARG A 322 1.37 24.69 7.74
CA ARG A 322 0.69 25.96 7.49
C ARG A 322 0.72 26.27 5.99
N ARG A 323 -0.42 26.62 5.42
CA ARG A 323 -0.58 27.07 4.02
C ARG A 323 -1.36 28.37 4.02
N TRP A 324 -1.13 29.23 3.04
CA TRP A 324 -1.97 30.40 2.81
C TRP A 324 -3.39 29.94 2.45
N ALA A 325 -4.40 30.45 3.14
CA ALA A 325 -5.81 30.12 2.87
C ALA A 325 -6.25 30.60 1.48
N ASP A 326 -5.72 31.75 1.07
CA ASP A 326 -5.86 32.32 -0.27
C ASP A 326 -4.51 32.91 -0.66
N VAL A 327 -3.88 32.32 -1.68
CA VAL A 327 -2.54 32.70 -2.16
C VAL A 327 -2.57 34.10 -2.79
N THR A 328 -3.66 34.46 -3.46
CA THR A 328 -3.81 35.76 -4.15
C THR A 328 -3.99 36.88 -3.12
N ALA A 329 -4.80 36.66 -2.09
CA ALA A 329 -4.95 37.61 -0.98
C ALA A 329 -3.66 37.76 -0.18
N ALA A 330 -2.94 36.66 0.09
CA ALA A 330 -1.64 36.70 0.77
C ALA A 330 -0.60 37.48 -0.04
N GLU A 331 -0.53 37.28 -1.36
CA GLU A 331 0.39 38.01 -2.24
C GLU A 331 0.08 39.52 -2.26
N ALA A 332 -1.20 39.90 -2.36
CA ALA A 332 -1.61 41.30 -2.31
C ALA A 332 -1.22 41.96 -0.97
N MET A 333 -1.39 41.25 0.14
CA MET A 333 -1.01 41.72 1.46
C MET A 333 0.51 41.83 1.61
N LEU A 334 1.28 40.85 1.13
CA LEU A 334 2.74 40.90 1.13
C LEU A 334 3.29 42.07 0.29
N LYS A 335 2.62 42.41 -0.83
CA LYS A 335 2.92 43.61 -1.63
C LYS A 335 2.60 44.91 -0.87
N GLN A 336 1.46 44.98 -0.18
CA GLN A 336 1.12 46.13 0.67
C GLN A 336 2.13 46.34 1.80
N LEU A 337 2.64 45.24 2.38
CA LEU A 337 3.69 45.25 3.41
C LEU A 337 5.08 45.60 2.87
N ARG A 338 5.21 45.88 1.57
CA ARG A 338 6.47 46.26 0.90
C ARG A 338 7.58 45.21 1.05
N ILE A 339 7.20 43.92 1.18
CA ILE A 339 8.16 42.82 1.10
C ILE A 339 8.69 42.77 -0.33
N LYS A 340 10.02 42.64 -0.49
CA LYS A 340 10.64 42.60 -1.82
C LYS A 340 10.26 41.30 -2.50
N SER A 341 10.02 41.32 -3.82
CA SER A 341 9.59 40.13 -4.56
C SER A 341 10.51 38.92 -4.37
N LYS A 342 11.82 39.12 -4.23
CA LYS A 342 12.79 38.03 -3.96
C LYS A 342 12.62 37.35 -2.59
N ASP A 343 11.97 38.02 -1.63
CA ASP A 343 11.69 37.53 -0.28
C ASP A 343 10.22 37.06 -0.17
N MET A 344 9.40 37.28 -1.22
CA MET A 344 8.02 36.78 -1.34
C MET A 344 7.93 35.40 -1.99
N TYR A 345 8.90 35.04 -2.83
CA TYR A 345 8.93 33.79 -3.58
C TYR A 345 10.24 33.06 -3.36
N ASP A 346 10.17 31.78 -3.00
CA ASP A 346 11.33 30.89 -3.04
C ASP A 346 11.64 30.53 -4.50
N ILE A 347 12.62 31.22 -5.10
CA ILE A 347 13.03 30.97 -6.49
C ILE A 347 13.84 29.67 -6.54
N SER A 348 13.24 28.61 -7.06
CA SER A 348 13.90 27.33 -7.32
C SER A 348 13.99 27.04 -8.82
N LEU A 349 14.98 26.23 -9.22
CA LEU A 349 15.11 25.79 -10.61
C LEU A 349 13.87 24.95 -10.99
N ILE A 350 13.21 25.32 -12.08
CA ILE A 350 12.03 24.62 -12.57
C ILE A 350 12.32 23.15 -12.88
N SER A 351 11.33 22.27 -12.66
CA SER A 351 11.48 20.86 -13.00
C SER A 351 11.61 20.66 -14.53
N PRO A 352 12.25 19.56 -14.99
CA PRO A 352 12.27 19.21 -16.41
C PRO A 352 10.89 19.19 -17.08
N THR A 353 9.86 18.77 -16.34
CA THR A 353 8.46 18.75 -16.78
C THR A 353 7.88 20.15 -16.95
N THR A 354 8.25 21.08 -16.07
CA THR A 354 7.83 22.49 -16.17
C THR A 354 8.54 23.19 -17.34
N ALA A 355 9.83 22.89 -17.54
CA ALA A 355 10.58 23.37 -18.69
C ALA A 355 10.00 22.86 -20.02
N GLU A 356 9.56 21.60 -20.08
CA GLU A 356 8.88 21.02 -21.25
C GLU A 356 7.56 21.72 -21.56
N LYS A 357 6.74 22.02 -20.53
CA LYS A 357 5.52 22.81 -20.70
C LYS A 357 5.80 24.24 -21.20
N LEU A 358 6.87 24.87 -20.71
CA LEU A 358 7.28 26.20 -21.18
C LEU A 358 7.80 26.18 -22.62
N HIS A 359 8.37 25.07 -23.07
CA HIS A 359 8.70 24.85 -24.47
C HIS A 359 7.44 24.71 -25.33
N GLN A 360 6.47 23.89 -24.91
CA GLN A 360 5.17 23.76 -25.59
C GLN A 360 4.40 25.09 -25.65
N ALA A 361 4.55 25.94 -24.64
CA ALA A 361 3.98 27.29 -24.60
C ALA A 361 4.80 28.34 -25.40
N GLY A 362 5.90 27.95 -26.04
CA GLY A 362 6.73 28.83 -26.88
C GLY A 362 7.66 29.78 -26.11
N VAL A 363 7.72 29.68 -24.78
CA VAL A 363 8.60 30.50 -23.92
C VAL A 363 10.05 30.02 -24.00
N ILE A 364 10.27 28.70 -24.07
CA ILE A 364 11.56 28.11 -24.40
C ILE A 364 11.53 27.76 -25.89
N GLY A 365 12.34 28.46 -26.68
CA GLY A 365 12.32 28.30 -28.14
C GLY A 365 12.87 26.94 -28.60
N ASP A 366 12.50 26.53 -29.82
CA ASP A 366 12.89 25.26 -30.45
C ASP A 366 14.40 25.05 -30.56
N ARG A 367 15.19 26.13 -30.51
CA ARG A 367 16.67 26.09 -30.52
C ARG A 367 17.29 25.95 -29.13
N GLN A 368 16.55 26.29 -28.08
CA GLN A 368 17.01 26.26 -26.68
C GLN A 368 16.67 24.91 -26.04
N TRP A 369 15.52 24.33 -26.38
CA TRP A 369 15.07 23.04 -25.84
C TRP A 369 16.07 21.89 -26.06
N PRO A 370 16.68 21.72 -27.25
CA PRO A 370 17.68 20.68 -27.48
C PRO A 370 18.94 20.80 -26.61
N LYS A 371 19.21 21.97 -26.04
CA LYS A 371 20.33 22.18 -25.11
C LYS A 371 19.98 21.76 -23.68
N LEU A 372 18.69 21.75 -23.32
CA LEU A 372 18.21 21.35 -21.99
C LEU A 372 17.93 19.85 -21.90
N GLN A 373 17.53 19.20 -23.00
CA GLN A 373 17.25 17.77 -23.04
C GLN A 373 18.38 16.86 -22.52
N PRO A 374 19.68 17.10 -22.83
CA PRO A 374 20.78 16.27 -22.32
C PRO A 374 20.99 16.38 -20.80
N LEU A 375 20.44 17.42 -20.16
CA LEU A 375 20.53 17.63 -18.71
C LEU A 375 19.44 16.86 -17.95
N ILE A 376 18.47 16.27 -18.66
CA ILE A 376 17.39 15.47 -18.06
C ILE A 376 17.89 14.05 -17.83
N HIS A 377 18.23 13.74 -16.59
CA HIS A 377 18.58 12.39 -16.18
C HIS A 377 17.32 11.61 -15.76
N ARG A 378 17.03 10.50 -16.45
CA ARG A 378 15.93 9.58 -16.09
C ARG A 378 16.50 8.22 -15.75
N THR A 379 16.41 7.83 -14.47
CA THR A 379 16.77 6.49 -14.02
C THR A 379 15.82 5.47 -14.67
N PRO A 380 16.30 4.33 -15.20
CA PRO A 380 15.42 3.28 -15.70
C PRO A 380 14.43 2.86 -14.60
N GLY A 381 13.17 2.68 -14.99
CA GLY A 381 12.10 2.29 -14.07
C GLY A 381 12.49 1.05 -13.28
N ARG A 382 12.29 1.08 -11.96
CA ARG A 382 12.55 -0.07 -11.09
C ARG A 382 11.68 -1.24 -11.58
N PRO A 383 12.22 -2.47 -11.69
CA PRO A 383 11.39 -3.62 -12.04
C PRO A 383 10.26 -3.76 -11.01
N LEU A 384 9.03 -3.66 -11.47
CA LEU A 384 7.82 -3.87 -10.70
C LEU A 384 7.44 -5.34 -10.80
N LEU A 385 7.18 -5.98 -9.66
CA LEU A 385 6.61 -7.32 -9.63
C LEU A 385 5.14 -7.23 -10.06
N SER A 386 4.82 -7.81 -11.20
CA SER A 386 3.45 -7.94 -11.69
C SER A 386 3.05 -9.42 -11.73
N ARG A 387 1.76 -9.73 -11.51
CA ARG A 387 1.26 -11.10 -11.68
C ARG A 387 1.44 -11.52 -13.13
N ARG A 388 2.16 -12.64 -13.37
CA ARG A 388 2.21 -13.29 -14.68
C ARG A 388 0.83 -13.92 -14.96
N ARG A 389 0.14 -13.48 -16.02
CA ARG A 389 -1.04 -14.20 -16.54
C ARG A 389 -0.54 -15.54 -17.10
N ILE A 390 -1.05 -16.65 -16.57
CA ILE A 390 -0.90 -17.95 -17.20
C ILE A 390 -1.99 -17.99 -18.28
N ASN A 391 -1.68 -17.57 -19.50
CA ASN A 391 -2.55 -17.86 -20.63
C ASN A 391 -2.62 -19.39 -20.77
N ALA A 392 -3.83 -19.95 -20.75
CA ALA A 392 -4.06 -21.33 -21.13
C ALA A 392 -3.49 -21.56 -22.55
N PRO A 393 -2.77 -22.65 -22.81
CA PRO A 393 -2.14 -22.85 -24.11
C PRO A 393 -3.22 -23.08 -25.18
N THR A 394 -3.35 -22.10 -26.07
CA THR A 394 -3.89 -22.30 -27.41
C THR A 394 -2.94 -23.21 -28.19
N HIS A 395 -3.44 -24.33 -28.70
CA HIS A 395 -2.78 -25.10 -29.75
C HIS A 395 -2.43 -24.20 -30.95
N PRO A 396 -1.23 -24.37 -31.53
CA PRO A 396 -1.11 -24.29 -32.97
C PRO A 396 -0.58 -25.61 -33.53
N SER A 397 -1.28 -26.07 -34.55
CA SER A 397 -0.92 -27.10 -35.50
C SER A 397 0.43 -26.86 -36.19
N GLY A 398 1.20 -27.93 -36.37
CA GLY A 398 1.93 -28.19 -37.62
C GLY A 398 3.43 -27.84 -37.68
N ARG A 399 4.25 -28.90 -37.80
CA ARG A 399 5.52 -29.07 -38.59
C ARG A 399 6.64 -28.03 -38.37
N ASP A 400 7.87 -28.37 -38.02
CA ASP A 400 8.82 -29.27 -38.70
C ASP A 400 10.05 -29.51 -37.80
N GLY A 401 10.79 -30.60 -38.05
CA GLY A 401 12.24 -30.67 -37.78
C GLY A 401 12.74 -31.55 -36.62
N PHE A 402 12.90 -32.86 -36.87
CA PHE A 402 14.17 -33.64 -36.73
C PHE A 402 15.28 -33.04 -35.83
N ARG A 403 15.99 -33.73 -34.91
CA ARG A 403 16.46 -35.13 -34.85
C ARG A 403 17.31 -35.33 -33.56
N GLY A 404 17.30 -36.55 -32.99
CA GLY A 404 18.36 -37.14 -32.12
C GLY A 404 18.43 -36.63 -30.67
N LEU A 405 18.67 -37.42 -29.62
CA LEU A 405 19.26 -38.75 -29.49
C LEU A 405 18.75 -39.45 -28.22
N GLU A 406 18.95 -40.76 -28.20
CA GLU A 406 18.39 -41.78 -27.33
C GLU A 406 18.92 -41.81 -25.88
N ARG A 407 17.97 -42.06 -24.96
CA ARG A 407 17.90 -43.08 -23.89
C ARG A 407 19.17 -43.73 -23.25
N HIS A 408 19.11 -43.69 -21.90
CA HIS A 408 19.48 -44.69 -20.87
C HIS A 408 20.94 -44.83 -20.37
N ALA A 409 21.16 -44.56 -19.07
CA ALA A 409 21.38 -45.58 -18.01
C ALA A 409 21.81 -44.94 -16.65
N HIS A 410 21.46 -45.60 -15.54
CA HIS A 410 21.98 -45.44 -14.15
C HIS A 410 22.61 -46.80 -13.75
N PRO A 411 23.35 -46.95 -12.62
CA PRO A 411 24.36 -46.12 -11.93
C PRO A 411 25.67 -46.96 -11.73
N PRO A 412 26.70 -46.55 -10.94
CA PRO A 412 26.67 -46.72 -9.47
C PRO A 412 27.43 -45.63 -8.66
N THR A 413 27.18 -45.57 -7.35
CA THR A 413 27.92 -44.78 -6.35
C THR A 413 29.35 -45.30 -6.12
N PRO A 414 30.30 -44.41 -5.76
CA PRO A 414 31.03 -44.63 -4.51
C PRO A 414 31.21 -43.35 -3.66
N ARG A 415 31.61 -43.57 -2.40
CA ARG A 415 31.60 -42.64 -1.27
C ARG A 415 32.80 -41.69 -1.20
N HIS A 416 32.57 -40.62 -0.42
CA HIS A 416 33.47 -39.84 0.44
C HIS A 416 34.23 -38.60 -0.11
N ASN A 417 33.87 -37.47 0.53
CA ASN A 417 34.67 -36.34 1.00
C ASN A 417 34.89 -35.08 0.11
N THR A 418 34.10 -34.04 0.49
CA THR A 418 34.40 -32.58 0.55
C THR A 418 34.60 -31.77 -0.75
N PRO A 419 34.45 -30.42 -0.74
CA PRO A 419 33.84 -29.50 0.24
C PRO A 419 32.85 -28.47 -0.37
N ALA A 420 32.21 -27.72 0.52
CA ALA A 420 31.31 -26.60 0.29
C ALA A 420 31.85 -25.55 -0.71
N SER A 421 30.94 -25.06 -1.57
CA SER A 421 31.18 -23.93 -2.46
C SER A 421 31.28 -22.63 -1.66
N ILE A 422 32.48 -22.06 -1.66
CA ILE A 422 32.81 -20.73 -1.17
C ILE A 422 32.32 -19.70 -2.19
N SER A 423 31.37 -18.85 -1.79
CA SER A 423 31.27 -17.47 -2.28
C SER A 423 31.32 -16.56 -1.06
N GLY A 424 32.51 -16.45 -0.46
CA GLY A 424 32.77 -15.53 0.64
C GLY A 424 32.92 -14.12 0.09
N ASP A 425 31.89 -13.28 0.24
CA ASP A 425 32.13 -11.84 0.27
C ASP A 425 32.96 -11.55 1.53
N ILE A 426 34.15 -10.98 1.31
CA ILE A 426 35.09 -10.62 2.38
C ILE A 426 34.46 -9.45 3.13
N ALA A 427 33.75 -9.74 4.23
CA ALA A 427 33.16 -8.73 5.09
C ALA A 427 34.10 -8.49 6.29
N MET A 428 34.42 -7.22 6.58
CA MET A 428 35.38 -6.88 7.64
C MET A 428 34.71 -6.10 8.77
N LYS A 429 34.67 -6.70 9.96
CA LYS A 429 34.07 -6.11 11.16
C LYS A 429 35.02 -5.15 11.84
N LEU A 430 34.52 -3.97 12.20
CA LEU A 430 35.22 -2.91 12.91
C LEU A 430 34.36 -2.41 14.07
N THR A 431 35.01 -1.97 15.14
CA THR A 431 34.33 -1.31 16.26
C THR A 431 34.83 0.13 16.35
N LEU A 432 33.94 1.07 16.08
CA LEU A 432 34.16 2.50 16.31
C LEU A 432 33.91 2.77 17.80
N LYS A 433 34.81 3.51 18.43
CA LYS A 433 34.76 3.84 19.85
C LYS A 433 34.58 5.34 20.02
N ASN A 434 33.76 5.73 21.00
CA ASN A 434 33.55 7.12 21.39
C ASN A 434 33.20 8.05 20.21
N VAL A 435 32.27 7.61 19.35
CA VAL A 435 31.79 8.36 18.19
C VAL A 435 30.46 9.04 18.50
N ARG A 436 30.21 10.21 17.90
CA ARG A 436 28.97 10.95 18.17
C ARG A 436 27.85 10.46 17.24
N LEU A 437 26.71 10.14 17.82
CA LEU A 437 25.59 9.49 17.12
C LEU A 437 24.69 10.52 16.44
N ALA A 438 24.46 10.36 15.14
CA ALA A 438 23.52 11.16 14.37
C ALA A 438 22.53 10.26 13.61
N PHE A 439 21.32 10.77 13.39
CA PHE A 439 20.23 10.06 12.70
C PHE A 439 20.00 8.61 13.15
N PRO A 440 19.83 8.32 14.46
CA PRO A 440 19.65 6.96 14.93
C PRO A 440 18.29 6.38 14.53
N VAL A 441 18.33 5.32 13.74
CA VAL A 441 17.19 4.47 13.36
C VAL A 441 17.51 3.06 13.84
N LEU A 442 17.47 2.86 15.16
CA LEU A 442 18.01 1.66 15.82
C LEU A 442 16.94 0.66 16.27
N PHE A 443 15.73 1.13 16.56
CA PHE A 443 14.65 0.32 17.14
C PHE A 443 13.56 -0.04 16.13
N GLU A 444 13.26 0.87 15.21
CA GLU A 444 12.29 0.68 14.13
C GLU A 444 12.91 1.07 12.78
N PRO A 445 12.86 0.20 11.76
CA PRO A 445 13.48 0.48 10.47
C PRO A 445 12.71 1.57 9.74
N LYS A 446 13.43 2.53 9.13
CA LYS A 446 12.83 3.65 8.38
C LYS A 446 13.37 3.70 6.96
N LYS A 447 12.59 4.29 6.05
CA LYS A 447 13.04 4.66 4.72
C LYS A 447 13.74 6.02 4.81
N VAL A 448 14.96 6.11 4.28
CA VAL A 448 15.68 7.40 4.19
C VAL A 448 15.05 8.18 3.04
N ASN A 449 14.54 9.39 3.31
CA ASN A 449 13.87 10.25 2.33
C ASN A 449 12.67 9.61 1.59
N GLY A 450 12.01 8.62 2.20
CA GLY A 450 10.86 7.92 1.58
C GLY A 450 11.23 6.93 0.47
N GLU A 451 12.52 6.80 0.14
CA GLU A 451 13.02 5.94 -0.93
C GLU A 451 13.76 4.71 -0.39
N GLY A 452 13.72 3.61 -1.15
CA GLY A 452 14.37 2.34 -0.80
C GLY A 452 13.62 1.48 0.23
N GLU A 453 14.25 0.38 0.63
CA GLU A 453 13.70 -0.56 1.61
C GLU A 453 13.93 -0.06 3.03
N ALA A 454 12.95 -0.20 3.92
CA ALA A 454 13.10 0.21 5.32
C ALA A 454 14.29 -0.53 5.94
N ALA A 455 15.15 0.20 6.63
CA ALA A 455 16.35 -0.36 7.24
C ALA A 455 16.67 0.38 8.54
N PHE A 456 17.45 -0.29 9.38
CA PHE A 456 18.12 0.32 10.51
C PHE A 456 19.36 1.05 10.00
N SER A 457 19.60 2.24 10.53
CA SER A 457 20.73 3.06 10.11
C SER A 457 21.16 4.02 11.20
N ALA A 458 22.42 4.40 11.17
CA ALA A 458 22.97 5.47 11.99
C ALA A 458 24.17 6.10 11.29
N CYS A 459 24.40 7.38 11.58
CA CYS A 459 25.63 8.08 11.23
C CYS A 459 26.51 8.21 12.47
N PHE A 460 27.80 7.92 12.32
CA PHE A 460 28.77 8.01 13.40
C PHE A 460 29.79 9.09 13.04
N LEU A 461 29.71 10.24 13.72
CA LEU A 461 30.61 11.37 13.53
C LEU A 461 31.94 11.10 14.23
N ILE A 462 33.02 11.42 13.55
CA ILE A 462 34.40 11.18 13.96
C ILE A 462 35.21 12.44 13.66
N ASP A 463 36.03 12.87 14.61
CA ASP A 463 36.99 13.94 14.38
C ASP A 463 38.02 13.49 13.31
N PRO A 464 38.33 14.31 12.29
CA PRO A 464 39.33 13.96 11.28
C PRO A 464 40.72 13.59 11.85
N ALA A 465 41.06 14.11 13.03
CA ALA A 465 42.31 13.81 13.74
C ALA A 465 42.26 12.51 14.57
N ASP A 466 41.10 11.86 14.71
CA ASP A 466 40.97 10.63 15.48
C ASP A 466 41.75 9.48 14.81
N PRO A 467 42.59 8.73 15.56
CA PRO A 467 43.36 7.60 15.01
C PRO A 467 42.51 6.54 14.30
N GLN A 468 41.23 6.41 14.65
CA GLN A 468 40.27 5.49 14.02
C GLN A 468 40.01 5.82 12.55
N VAL A 469 40.18 7.09 12.13
CA VAL A 469 40.08 7.51 10.73
C VAL A 469 41.16 6.83 9.88
N LYS A 470 42.38 6.72 10.41
CA LYS A 470 43.48 6.01 9.72
C LYS A 470 43.18 4.52 9.61
N ALA A 471 42.69 3.90 10.68
CA ALA A 471 42.29 2.49 10.68
C ALA A 471 41.15 2.21 9.70
N LEU A 472 40.15 3.10 9.61
CA LEU A 472 39.05 3.03 8.65
C LEU A 472 39.54 3.15 7.21
N ASN A 473 40.44 4.09 6.93
CA ASN A 473 41.02 4.24 5.60
C ASN A 473 41.82 3.00 5.18
N GLN A 474 42.66 2.45 6.08
CA GLN A 474 43.40 1.20 5.82
C GLN A 474 42.45 0.02 5.58
N ALA A 475 41.36 -0.03 6.32
CA ALA A 475 40.32 -1.04 6.18
C ALA A 475 39.60 -0.95 4.82
N ILE A 476 39.26 0.26 4.38
CA ILE A 476 38.67 0.55 3.07
C ILE A 476 39.66 0.19 1.96
N ASP A 477 40.93 0.57 2.09
CA ASP A 477 41.97 0.28 1.12
C ASP A 477 42.19 -1.23 0.98
N LYS A 478 42.22 -1.96 2.10
CA LYS A 478 42.32 -3.43 2.11
C LYS A 478 41.10 -4.07 1.44
N MET A 479 39.89 -3.67 1.81
CA MET A 479 38.65 -4.14 1.18
C MET A 479 38.64 -3.92 -0.33
N ALA A 480 39.11 -2.75 -0.78
CA ALA A 480 39.22 -2.42 -2.19
C ALA A 480 40.23 -3.32 -2.91
N ASN A 481 41.41 -3.53 -2.30
CA ASN A 481 42.44 -4.41 -2.84
C ASN A 481 41.96 -5.87 -2.91
N ASP A 482 41.27 -6.35 -1.88
CA ASP A 482 40.73 -7.71 -1.82
C ASP A 482 39.64 -7.93 -2.89
N LYS A 483 38.80 -6.93 -3.17
CA LYS A 483 37.71 -7.04 -4.18
C LYS A 483 38.17 -6.78 -5.62
N TRP A 484 39.03 -5.78 -5.84
CA TRP A 484 39.36 -5.26 -7.19
C TRP A 484 40.84 -5.40 -7.58
N GLY A 485 41.69 -5.94 -6.72
CA GLY A 485 43.09 -6.25 -6.99
C GLY A 485 43.87 -5.06 -7.56
N VAL A 486 44.57 -5.27 -8.68
CA VAL A 486 45.38 -4.24 -9.35
C VAL A 486 44.59 -3.00 -9.78
N LYS A 487 43.26 -3.09 -9.91
CA LYS A 487 42.40 -1.96 -10.29
C LYS A 487 41.91 -1.16 -9.08
N ALA A 488 42.18 -1.62 -7.85
CA ALA A 488 41.68 -1.02 -6.62
C ALA A 488 42.10 0.44 -6.45
N ALA A 489 43.38 0.78 -6.69
CA ALA A 489 43.87 2.15 -6.53
C ALA A 489 43.14 3.17 -7.43
N ALA A 490 42.94 2.84 -8.71
CA ALA A 490 42.24 3.70 -9.65
C ALA A 490 40.73 3.82 -9.32
N GLN A 491 40.09 2.70 -8.97
CA GLN A 491 38.67 2.69 -8.61
C GLN A 491 38.43 3.42 -7.30
N LEU A 492 39.29 3.24 -6.29
CA LEU A 492 39.15 3.87 -4.99
C LEU A 492 39.34 5.39 -5.07
N LYS A 493 40.26 5.86 -5.93
CA LYS A 493 40.40 7.29 -6.22
C LYS A 493 39.09 7.89 -6.75
N GLN A 494 38.44 7.22 -7.71
CA GLN A 494 37.14 7.65 -8.25
C GLN A 494 36.03 7.56 -7.20
N MET A 495 36.01 6.51 -6.37
CA MET A 495 35.01 6.34 -5.32
C MET A 495 35.13 7.41 -4.24
N ARG A 496 36.35 7.75 -3.79
CA ARG A 496 36.58 8.83 -2.83
C ARG A 496 36.17 10.21 -3.38
N MET A 497 36.50 10.50 -4.66
CA MET A 497 36.05 11.75 -5.31
C MET A 497 34.52 11.87 -5.42
N GLY A 498 33.82 10.74 -5.56
CA GLY A 498 32.37 10.70 -5.68
C GLY A 498 31.60 10.45 -4.38
N ASP A 499 32.27 10.50 -3.22
CA ASP A 499 31.69 10.17 -1.91
C ASP A 499 30.99 8.79 -1.87
N LYS A 500 31.61 7.80 -2.51
CA LYS A 500 31.12 6.42 -2.69
C LYS A 500 31.83 5.41 -1.79
N VAL A 501 32.39 5.87 -0.69
CA VAL A 501 33.04 5.05 0.35
C VAL A 501 32.33 5.24 1.68
N ALA A 502 32.52 4.31 2.62
CA ALA A 502 31.77 4.29 3.87
C ALA A 502 32.10 5.45 4.82
N LEU A 503 33.26 6.10 4.63
CA LEU A 503 33.70 7.26 5.38
C LEU A 503 33.51 8.52 4.53
N HIS A 504 32.58 9.35 4.96
CA HIS A 504 32.09 10.52 4.23
C HIS A 504 32.61 11.82 4.84
N ASP A 505 32.62 12.87 4.02
CA ASP A 505 32.89 14.24 4.44
C ASP A 505 31.63 14.87 5.06
N GLY A 506 31.70 15.28 6.33
CA GLY A 506 30.60 15.90 7.05
C GLY A 506 30.26 17.31 6.55
N ASP A 507 31.18 18.00 5.89
CA ASP A 507 30.91 19.35 5.36
C ASP A 507 29.86 19.33 4.23
N LEU A 508 29.67 18.19 3.57
CA LEU A 508 28.56 17.97 2.62
C LEU A 508 27.17 17.99 3.29
N LYS A 509 27.13 17.94 4.62
CA LYS A 509 25.94 17.97 5.47
C LYS A 509 26.05 19.02 6.58
N ALA A 510 26.82 20.09 6.35
CA ALA A 510 27.04 21.15 7.33
C ALA A 510 25.76 21.86 7.82
N SER A 511 24.62 21.71 7.12
CA SER A 511 23.31 22.18 7.56
C SER A 511 22.70 21.38 8.73
N TYR A 512 23.31 20.26 9.12
CA TYR A 512 22.88 19.42 10.24
C TYR A 512 23.86 19.52 11.41
N ASP A 513 23.32 19.56 12.63
CA ASP A 513 24.10 19.70 13.85
C ASP A 513 25.17 18.62 13.99
N GLY A 514 26.40 19.05 14.30
CA GLY A 514 27.55 18.16 14.55
C GLY A 514 28.29 17.66 13.30
N PHE A 515 27.84 17.96 12.07
CA PHE A 515 28.49 17.50 10.85
C PHE A 515 29.64 18.40 10.37
N ALA A 516 29.54 19.71 10.56
CA ALA A 516 30.57 20.65 10.11
C ALA A 516 31.94 20.33 10.75
N GLY A 517 32.99 20.25 9.93
CA GLY A 517 34.37 19.95 10.33
C GLY A 517 34.62 18.50 10.78
N HIS A 518 33.65 17.60 10.65
CA HIS A 518 33.78 16.19 11.05
C HIS A 518 33.72 15.24 9.84
N LEU A 519 34.29 14.04 9.99
CA LEU A 519 34.01 12.93 9.09
C LEU A 519 32.88 12.08 9.66
N TYR A 520 32.20 11.29 8.83
CA TYR A 520 31.19 10.38 9.36
C TYR A 520 31.11 9.05 8.63
N VAL A 521 30.81 7.99 9.38
CA VAL A 521 30.49 6.67 8.83
C VAL A 521 28.98 6.51 8.76
N SER A 522 28.47 6.23 7.56
CA SER A 522 27.06 5.90 7.35
C SER A 522 26.90 4.38 7.33
N ALA A 523 26.23 3.82 8.34
CA ALA A 523 26.00 2.38 8.45
C ALA A 523 24.52 2.04 8.32
N ARG A 524 24.20 0.99 7.57
CA ARG A 524 22.82 0.56 7.31
C ARG A 524 22.69 -0.95 7.30
N ASN A 525 21.67 -1.50 7.93
CA ASN A 525 21.36 -2.92 7.89
C ASN A 525 19.85 -3.17 7.88
N LYS A 526 19.41 -4.23 7.21
CA LYS A 526 18.01 -4.67 7.25
C LYS A 526 17.70 -5.39 8.57
N SER A 527 18.68 -6.10 9.10
CA SER A 527 18.59 -6.75 10.41
C SER A 527 18.72 -5.71 11.52
N ARG A 528 17.92 -5.87 12.58
CA ARG A 528 17.94 -4.98 13.73
C ARG A 528 19.31 -5.06 14.43
N PRO A 529 19.98 -3.92 14.68
CA PRO A 529 21.24 -3.91 15.40
C PRO A 529 21.02 -4.25 16.87
N LEU A 530 22.03 -4.83 17.50
CA LEU A 530 22.05 -4.98 18.95
C LEU A 530 22.23 -3.60 19.59
N VAL A 531 21.29 -3.16 20.43
CA VAL A 531 21.38 -1.88 21.15
C VAL A 531 21.51 -2.16 22.64
N ILE A 532 22.58 -1.69 23.26
CA ILE A 532 22.93 -2.00 24.65
C ILE A 532 23.43 -0.76 25.41
N ASP A 533 23.29 -0.79 26.73
CA ASP A 533 23.80 0.24 27.63
C ASP A 533 25.29 -0.02 28.01
N ARG A 534 25.86 0.85 28.82
CA ARG A 534 27.26 0.80 29.29
C ARG A 534 27.61 -0.53 29.97
N ASP A 535 26.67 -1.09 30.71
CA ASP A 535 26.75 -2.37 31.41
C ASP A 535 26.43 -3.60 30.53
N ARG A 536 26.15 -3.37 29.24
CA ARG A 536 25.73 -4.36 28.22
C ARG A 536 24.29 -4.85 28.37
N THR A 537 23.48 -4.21 29.21
CA THR A 537 22.05 -4.48 29.29
C THR A 537 21.38 -4.06 27.97
N PRO A 538 20.51 -4.91 27.37
CA PRO A 538 19.75 -4.53 26.18
C PRO A 538 18.87 -3.31 26.42
N LEU A 539 18.85 -2.38 25.47
CA LEU A 539 18.01 -1.19 25.49
C LEU A 539 16.84 -1.32 24.51
N ALA A 540 15.72 -0.70 24.87
CA ALA A 540 14.52 -0.50 24.08
C ALA A 540 14.29 0.99 23.78
N ALA A 541 13.41 1.30 22.83
CA ALA A 541 13.15 2.68 22.41
C ALA A 541 12.66 3.59 23.54
N GLN A 542 11.95 3.02 24.51
CA GLN A 542 11.40 3.74 25.66
C GLN A 542 12.46 4.16 26.70
N ASP A 543 13.67 3.57 26.66
CA ASP A 543 14.72 3.88 27.63
C ASP A 543 15.40 5.23 27.34
N GLY A 544 14.99 5.93 26.28
CA GLY A 544 15.45 7.28 25.94
C GLY A 544 16.89 7.36 25.43
N ARG A 545 17.62 6.24 25.37
CA ARG A 545 19.01 6.17 24.91
C ARG A 545 19.27 4.89 24.09
N PRO A 546 20.22 4.92 23.14
CA PRO A 546 20.99 6.08 22.71
C PRO A 546 20.17 7.06 21.84
N TYR A 547 20.38 8.36 22.03
CA TYR A 547 19.69 9.45 21.33
C TYR A 547 20.63 10.22 20.39
N ALA A 548 20.07 11.02 19.47
CA ALA A 548 20.89 11.81 18.54
C ALA A 548 21.69 12.88 19.30
N GLY A 549 23.01 12.87 19.18
CA GLY A 549 23.93 13.77 19.88
C GLY A 549 24.74 13.11 21.01
N CYS A 550 24.32 11.94 21.50
CA CYS A 550 25.06 11.19 22.50
C CYS A 550 26.31 10.50 21.92
N TYR A 551 27.18 9.98 22.77
CA TYR A 551 28.38 9.24 22.36
C TYR A 551 28.16 7.74 22.52
N VAL A 552 28.60 6.97 21.52
CA VAL A 552 28.41 5.52 21.44
C VAL A 552 29.68 4.80 21.00
N ASN A 553 29.72 3.49 21.25
CA ASN A 553 30.57 2.57 20.50
C ASN A 553 29.70 1.86 19.45
N ALA A 554 30.18 1.77 18.22
CA ALA A 554 29.42 1.20 17.11
C ALA A 554 30.16 0.01 16.49
N ASN A 555 29.48 -1.12 16.38
CA ASN A 555 29.94 -2.26 15.61
C ASN A 555 29.44 -2.13 14.16
N ILE A 556 30.38 -2.06 13.23
CA ILE A 556 30.11 -1.95 11.80
C ILE A 556 30.83 -3.04 11.01
N GLU A 557 30.34 -3.34 9.82
CA GLU A 557 30.96 -4.31 8.92
C GLU A 557 31.10 -3.71 7.52
N LEU A 558 32.33 -3.53 7.05
CA LEU A 558 32.59 -3.01 5.72
C LEU A 558 32.36 -4.10 4.67
N TRP A 559 31.76 -3.72 3.55
CA TRP A 559 31.57 -4.59 2.39
C TRP A 559 31.65 -3.81 1.08
N ALA A 560 32.15 -4.48 0.03
CA ALA A 560 32.27 -3.90 -1.30
C ALA A 560 31.03 -4.21 -2.15
N GLN A 561 30.39 -3.15 -2.66
CA GLN A 561 29.34 -3.23 -3.66
C GLN A 561 29.95 -3.12 -5.05
N ASP A 562 29.69 -4.09 -5.91
CA ASP A 562 29.96 -4.02 -7.35
C ASP A 562 28.77 -4.64 -8.09
N ASN A 563 27.80 -3.80 -8.46
CA ASN A 563 26.58 -4.25 -9.14
C ASN A 563 26.07 -3.16 -10.11
N ASN A 564 24.91 -3.38 -10.71
CA ASN A 564 24.31 -2.47 -11.70
C ASN A 564 24.01 -1.05 -11.16
N TYR A 565 24.06 -0.84 -9.84
CA TYR A 565 23.88 0.47 -9.19
C TYR A 565 25.21 1.20 -8.94
N GLY A 566 26.33 0.62 -9.40
CA GLY A 566 27.67 1.17 -9.32
C GLY A 566 28.54 0.51 -8.25
N LYS A 567 29.76 1.03 -8.15
CA LYS A 567 30.81 0.54 -7.23
C LYS A 567 30.88 1.42 -6.00
N ARG A 568 30.84 0.79 -4.81
CA ARG A 568 30.92 1.47 -3.51
C ARG A 568 31.62 0.57 -2.48
N ILE A 569 32.15 1.18 -1.43
CA ILE A 569 32.42 0.47 -0.17
C ILE A 569 31.43 1.01 0.85
N ASN A 570 30.59 0.15 1.41
CA ASN A 570 29.53 0.51 2.34
C ASN A 570 29.83 -0.04 3.73
N ALA A 571 29.12 0.44 4.75
CA ALA A 571 29.13 -0.12 6.10
C ALA A 571 27.76 -0.70 6.47
N SER A 572 27.75 -1.93 6.97
CA SER A 572 26.59 -2.56 7.60
C SER A 572 26.59 -2.28 9.09
N LEU A 573 25.42 -1.98 9.64
CA LEU A 573 25.27 -1.73 11.07
C LEU A 573 25.06 -3.05 11.83
N GLY A 574 25.94 -3.37 12.79
CA GLY A 574 25.88 -4.58 13.61
C GLY A 574 25.33 -4.34 15.01
N GLY A 575 25.76 -3.25 15.67
CA GLY A 575 25.34 -2.94 17.04
C GLY A 575 25.78 -1.56 17.52
N VAL A 576 25.10 -1.04 18.52
CA VAL A 576 25.36 0.27 19.14
C VAL A 576 25.34 0.12 20.66
N GLN A 577 26.41 0.55 21.30
CA GLN A 577 26.52 0.61 22.75
C GLN A 577 26.53 2.06 23.20
N PHE A 578 25.60 2.44 24.08
CA PHE A 578 25.63 3.75 24.71
C PHE A 578 26.89 3.90 25.58
N LEU A 579 27.62 5.01 25.42
CA LEU A 579 28.85 5.27 26.16
C LEU A 579 28.68 6.38 27.19
N ARG A 580 28.17 7.54 26.77
CA ARG A 580 27.94 8.71 27.62
C ARG A 580 27.03 9.72 26.92
N ASP A 581 26.46 10.61 27.72
CA ASP A 581 25.68 11.74 27.24
C ASP A 581 26.53 12.74 26.44
N GLY A 582 25.82 13.46 25.58
CA GLY A 582 26.32 14.58 24.79
C GLY A 582 25.15 15.53 24.51
N GLU A 583 25.44 16.74 24.06
CA GLU A 583 24.40 17.68 23.67
C GLU A 583 23.56 17.07 22.55
N ALA A 584 22.24 16.98 22.79
CA ALA A 584 21.30 16.38 21.88
C ALA A 584 21.17 17.22 20.60
N PHE A 585 21.17 16.55 19.45
CA PHE A 585 20.87 17.20 18.18
C PHE A 585 19.37 17.46 18.07
N ALA A 586 18.99 18.57 17.43
CA ALA A 586 17.58 18.95 17.30
C ALA A 586 16.76 17.83 16.64
N GLY A 587 15.78 17.29 17.38
CA GLY A 587 14.85 16.25 16.91
C GLY A 587 14.98 14.86 17.55
N GLY A 588 15.66 14.73 18.71
CA GLY A 588 16.02 13.43 19.29
C GLY A 588 15.59 13.08 20.72
N GLY A 589 14.59 13.74 21.33
CA GLY A 589 14.10 13.37 22.67
C GLY A 589 12.76 12.63 22.66
N VAL A 590 12.64 11.55 23.46
CA VAL A 590 11.35 11.04 23.94
C VAL A 590 11.02 11.81 25.23
N ALA A 591 9.77 12.19 25.45
CA ALA A 591 9.38 12.92 26.65
C ALA A 591 9.74 12.11 27.91
N SER A 592 10.41 12.74 28.87
CA SER A 592 10.75 12.14 30.16
C SER A 592 9.65 12.39 31.19
N VAL A 593 9.70 11.70 32.34
CA VAL A 593 8.72 11.91 33.42
C VAL A 593 8.80 13.35 33.95
N GLU A 594 9.99 13.97 33.90
CA GLU A 594 10.17 15.37 34.29
C GLU A 594 9.53 16.38 33.31
N ASP A 595 9.15 15.96 32.09
CA ASP A 595 8.41 16.81 31.14
C ASP A 595 6.90 16.92 31.50
N PHE A 596 6.47 16.24 32.56
CA PHE A 596 5.10 16.24 33.06
C PHE A 596 5.04 16.82 34.48
N GLU A 597 4.01 17.62 34.75
CA GLU A 597 3.77 18.21 36.06
C GLU A 597 3.33 17.13 37.06
N ASP A 598 3.89 17.13 38.27
CA ASP A 598 3.46 16.25 39.36
C ASP A 598 2.12 16.74 39.92
N LEU A 599 1.05 16.05 39.53
CA LEU A 599 -0.32 16.40 39.93
C LEU A 599 -0.74 15.77 41.28
N SER A 600 0.17 15.13 42.02
CA SER A 600 -0.15 14.52 43.32
C SER A 600 -0.53 15.53 44.41
N ASN A 601 -0.23 16.82 44.21
CA ASN A 601 -0.60 17.92 45.11
C ASN A 601 -1.73 18.82 44.59
N VAL A 602 -2.47 18.42 43.54
CA VAL A 602 -3.69 19.14 43.17
C VAL A 602 -4.80 18.72 44.12
N ALA A 603 -4.93 19.46 45.23
CA ALA A 603 -6.12 19.39 46.07
C ALA A 603 -7.34 19.82 45.23
N GLU A 604 -8.27 18.88 45.06
CA GLU A 604 -9.62 19.05 44.52
C GLU A 604 -9.71 19.64 43.09
N LEU A 605 -9.72 18.74 42.09
CA LEU A 605 -10.51 19.02 40.89
C LEU A 605 -11.99 18.99 41.30
N ALA A 606 -12.51 20.14 41.70
CA ALA A 606 -13.90 20.34 42.02
C ALA A 606 -14.79 19.82 40.88
N ASP A 607 -15.80 19.03 41.24
CA ASP A 607 -16.87 18.58 40.38
C ASP A 607 -17.44 19.76 39.60
N VAL A 608 -17.21 19.80 38.29
CA VAL A 608 -17.98 20.67 37.38
C VAL A 608 -19.19 19.88 36.88
N GLU A 609 -20.03 19.43 37.82
CA GLU A 609 -21.45 19.22 37.56
C GLU A 609 -22.11 20.61 37.56
N GLY A 610 -22.31 21.20 36.38
CA GLY A 610 -22.99 22.49 36.31
C GLY A 610 -23.07 23.10 34.92
N ALA A 611 -24.20 22.87 34.26
CA ALA A 611 -24.77 23.64 33.15
C ALA A 611 -24.15 23.49 31.74
N MET A 612 -24.74 22.61 30.94
CA MET A 612 -25.02 22.92 29.53
C MET A 612 -26.52 22.76 29.26
N PRO A 613 -27.22 23.82 28.78
CA PRO A 613 -28.63 23.76 28.46
C PRO A 613 -28.81 23.30 27.01
N TRP A 614 -29.36 22.10 26.84
CA TRP A 614 -29.99 21.69 25.58
C TRP A 614 -31.38 21.14 25.92
N GLY A 615 -32.32 22.08 26.01
CA GLY A 615 -33.69 21.86 25.57
C GLY A 615 -33.82 22.23 24.10
#